data_AF-A0A7C9EDM2-F1
#
_entry.id   AF-A0A7C9EDM2-F1
#
_cell.length_a   1.000
_cell.length_b   1.000
_cell.length_c   1.000
_cell.angle_alpha   90.00
_cell.angle_beta   90.00
_cell.angle_gamma   90.00
#
_symmetry.space_group_name_H-M   'P 1'
#
loop_
_entity.id
_entity.type
_entity.pdbx_description
1 polymer ?
#
loop_
_entity_poly.entity_id
_entity_poly.type
_entity_poly.pdbx_seq_one_letter_code
_entity_poly.pdbx_strand_id
1 'polypeptide(L)'
;AFATTRSKESDVYSYGVVLLELLTRKKPVDASFPEGMDLVGWVRSVWNCSEQIDRLIDVSLQEEFLDPMVMEQVYEVFFVALRCTEREPTERPNMRDIVKTLEDANTTTRAF
;
A
#
# COMPACT_ATOMS: atom_id res chain seq x y z
N ALA A 1 -18.03 -7.00 -9.93
CA ALA A 1 -17.44 -8.34 -10.12
C ALA A 1 -16.00 -8.14 -10.56
N PHE A 2 -15.02 -8.63 -9.78
CA PHE A 2 -13.62 -8.59 -10.19
C PHE A 2 -13.44 -9.55 -11.38
N ALA A 3 -13.01 -9.04 -12.53
CA ALA A 3 -12.74 -9.88 -13.69
C ALA A 3 -11.49 -10.73 -13.41
N THR A 4 -11.63 -12.06 -13.45
CA THR A 4 -10.52 -13.03 -13.33
C THR A 4 -9.76 -13.17 -14.66
N THR A 5 -9.54 -12.06 -15.35
CA THR A 5 -8.74 -12.01 -16.58
C THR A 5 -7.30 -11.74 -16.20
N ARG A 6 -6.41 -12.71 -16.45
CA ARG A 6 -4.97 -12.54 -16.24
C ARG A 6 -4.46 -11.40 -17.12
N SER A 7 -4.08 -10.30 -16.50
CA SER A 7 -3.60 -9.09 -17.17
C SER A 7 -2.49 -8.43 -16.36
N LYS A 8 -1.73 -7.52 -17.00
CA LYS A 8 -0.66 -6.76 -16.31
C LYS A 8 -1.24 -5.96 -15.14
N GLU A 9 -2.44 -5.44 -15.30
CA GLU A 9 -3.16 -4.65 -14.31
C GLU A 9 -3.63 -5.52 -13.13
N SER A 10 -3.91 -6.81 -13.36
CA SER A 10 -4.21 -7.76 -12.27
C SER A 10 -2.96 -8.11 -11.45
N ASP A 11 -1.79 -8.20 -12.11
CA ASP A 11 -0.51 -8.39 -11.43
C ASP A 11 -0.16 -7.15 -10.59
N VAL A 12 -0.37 -5.94 -11.14
CA VAL A 12 -0.21 -4.67 -10.42
C VAL A 12 -1.10 -4.60 -9.17
N TYR A 13 -2.38 -4.97 -9.30
CA TYR A 13 -3.30 -4.99 -8.15
C TYR A 13 -2.79 -5.91 -7.05
N SER A 14 -2.39 -7.13 -7.43
CA SER A 14 -1.87 -8.13 -6.48
C SER A 14 -0.58 -7.66 -5.81
N TYR A 15 0.29 -6.97 -6.55
CA TYR A 15 1.48 -6.32 -5.98
C TYR A 15 1.12 -5.23 -4.96
N GLY A 16 0.12 -4.41 -5.26
CA GLY A 16 -0.39 -3.40 -4.32
C GLY A 16 -0.93 -4.01 -3.03
N VAL A 17 -1.62 -5.15 -3.11
CA VAL A 17 -2.05 -5.91 -1.91
C VAL A 17 -0.85 -6.35 -1.08
N VAL A 18 0.19 -6.91 -1.72
CA VAL A 18 1.43 -7.31 -1.01
C VAL A 18 2.08 -6.11 -0.31
N LEU A 19 2.15 -4.94 -0.94
CA LEU A 19 2.67 -3.74 -0.28
C LEU A 19 1.86 -3.37 0.97
N LEU A 20 0.52 -3.43 0.89
CA LEU A 20 -0.34 -3.19 2.06
C LEU A 20 -0.15 -4.27 3.14
N GLU A 21 0.05 -5.53 2.77
CA GLU A 21 0.36 -6.60 3.73
C GLU A 21 1.68 -6.33 4.46
N LEU A 22 2.71 -5.84 3.76
CA LEU A 22 4.00 -5.50 4.37
C LEU A 22 3.86 -4.32 5.34
N LEU A 23 3.14 -3.28 4.94
CA LEU A 23 2.92 -2.08 5.75
C LEU A 23 2.09 -2.36 7.01
N THR A 24 1.03 -3.17 6.88
CA THR A 24 0.05 -3.37 7.96
C THR A 24 0.30 -4.65 8.77
N ARG A 25 1.11 -5.57 8.24
CA ARG A 25 1.31 -6.94 8.72
C ARG A 25 0.02 -7.75 8.85
N LYS A 26 -1.04 -7.35 8.15
CA LYS A 26 -2.33 -8.05 8.11
C LYS A 26 -2.46 -8.86 6.83
N LYS A 27 -3.16 -9.99 6.92
CA LYS A 27 -3.45 -10.82 5.75
C LYS A 27 -4.49 -10.12 4.85
N PRO A 28 -4.56 -10.45 3.54
CA PRO A 28 -5.52 -9.84 2.61
C PRO A 28 -6.97 -10.12 3.02
N VAL A 29 -7.17 -11.28 3.65
CA VAL A 29 -8.41 -11.68 4.31
C VAL A 29 -8.05 -12.02 5.76
N ASP A 30 -8.53 -11.23 6.70
CA ASP A 30 -8.23 -11.35 8.13
C ASP A 30 -9.53 -11.27 8.93
N ALA A 31 -9.65 -12.09 9.98
CA ALA A 31 -10.85 -12.12 10.82
C ALA A 31 -11.02 -10.85 11.68
N SER A 32 -9.99 -10.00 11.78
CA SER A 32 -10.06 -8.70 12.45
C SER A 32 -10.80 -7.63 11.64
N PHE A 33 -11.11 -7.89 10.37
CA PHE A 33 -11.87 -6.96 9.53
C PHE A 33 -13.39 -7.16 9.68
N PRO A 34 -14.20 -6.11 9.44
CA PRO A 34 -15.64 -6.25 9.31
C PRO A 34 -16.03 -7.31 8.28
N GLU A 35 -17.18 -7.95 8.48
CA GLU A 35 -17.65 -9.01 7.58
C GLU A 35 -17.77 -8.53 6.13
N GLY A 36 -17.19 -9.30 5.20
CA GLY A 36 -17.17 -8.98 3.77
C GLY A 36 -16.13 -7.92 3.36
N MET A 37 -15.29 -7.46 4.28
CA MET A 37 -14.22 -6.50 4.01
C MET A 37 -12.86 -7.19 3.88
N ASP A 38 -12.13 -6.86 2.82
CA ASP A 38 -10.74 -7.27 2.63
C ASP A 38 -9.76 -6.18 3.11
N LEU A 39 -8.46 -6.49 3.07
CA LEU A 39 -7.40 -5.57 3.46
C LEU A 39 -7.49 -4.22 2.75
N VAL A 40 -7.75 -4.21 1.43
CA VAL A 40 -7.82 -2.97 0.64
C VAL A 40 -9.01 -2.12 1.08
N GLY A 41 -10.17 -2.73 1.28
CA GLY A 41 -11.37 -2.06 1.77
C GLY A 41 -11.18 -1.48 3.16
N TRP A 42 -10.55 -2.24 4.06
CA TRP A 42 -10.24 -1.79 5.43
C TRP A 42 -9.26 -0.62 5.43
N VAL A 43 -8.15 -0.73 4.69
CA VAL A 43 -7.15 0.34 4.57
C VAL A 43 -7.79 1.64 4.07
N ARG A 44 -8.57 1.57 2.99
CA ARG A 44 -9.27 2.76 2.45
C ARG A 44 -10.29 3.34 3.41
N SER A 45 -11.00 2.49 4.17
CA SER A 45 -11.95 2.96 5.18
C SER A 45 -11.25 3.74 6.29
N VAL A 46 -10.16 3.22 6.84
CA VAL A 46 -9.41 3.87 7.93
C VAL A 46 -8.73 5.15 7.42
N TRP A 47 -8.16 5.10 6.21
CA TRP A 47 -7.55 6.26 5.56
C TRP A 47 -8.56 7.38 5.34
N ASN A 48 -9.71 7.11 4.74
CA ASN A 48 -10.74 8.13 4.48
C ASN A 48 -11.35 8.74 5.75
N CYS A 49 -11.26 8.06 6.89
CA CYS A 49 -11.78 8.57 8.17
C CYS A 49 -10.79 9.44 8.93
N SER A 50 -9.48 9.24 8.76
CA SER A 50 -8.48 9.85 9.63
C SER A 50 -7.30 10.49 8.91
N GLU A 51 -7.02 10.09 7.67
CA GLU A 51 -5.83 10.45 6.90
C GLU A 51 -4.51 10.24 7.69
N GLN A 52 -4.54 9.34 8.67
CA GLN A 52 -3.40 9.03 9.54
C GLN A 52 -2.89 7.64 9.22
N ILE A 53 -1.70 7.60 8.61
CA ILE A 53 -1.04 6.33 8.26
C ILE A 53 -0.68 5.53 9.51
N ASP A 54 -0.37 6.18 10.63
CA ASP A 54 0.04 5.54 11.90
C ASP A 54 -0.98 4.52 12.44
N ARG A 55 -2.26 4.67 12.06
CA ARG A 55 -3.34 3.74 12.45
C ARG A 55 -3.41 2.50 11.58
N LEU A 56 -2.78 2.54 10.41
CA LEU A 56 -2.75 1.47 9.42
C LEU A 56 -1.50 0.61 9.57
N ILE A 57 -0.39 1.23 9.93
CA ILE A 57 0.91 0.56 9.95
C ILE A 57 1.05 -0.33 11.19
N ASP A 58 1.75 -1.44 11.01
CA ASP A 58 2.13 -2.35 12.06
C ASP A 58 2.90 -1.64 13.20
N VAL A 59 2.50 -1.96 14.44
CA VAL A 59 3.06 -1.37 15.66
C VAL A 59 4.56 -1.61 15.81
N SER A 60 5.10 -2.70 15.27
CA SER A 60 6.54 -3.01 15.35
C SER A 60 7.40 -2.10 14.49
N LEU A 61 6.80 -1.36 13.54
CA LEU A 61 7.49 -0.37 12.70
C LEU A 61 7.47 1.04 13.33
N GLN A 62 6.73 1.26 14.42
CA GLN A 62 6.55 2.60 15.01
C GLN A 62 7.86 3.24 15.51
N GLU A 63 8.83 2.45 15.96
CA GLU A 63 10.12 2.98 16.41
C GLU A 63 10.95 3.53 15.25
N GLU A 64 10.94 2.85 14.09
CA GLU A 64 11.65 3.30 12.89
C GLU A 64 11.01 4.57 12.29
N PHE A 65 9.71 4.76 12.57
CA PHE A 65 8.90 5.87 12.07
C PHE A 65 9.06 7.16 12.87
N LEU A 66 9.87 7.14 13.93
CA LEU A 66 10.29 8.37 14.59
C LEU A 66 11.21 9.21 13.71
N ASP A 67 11.85 8.60 12.70
CA ASP A 67 12.61 9.31 11.69
C ASP A 67 11.67 9.90 10.61
N PRO A 68 11.58 11.24 10.47
CA PRO A 68 10.74 11.87 9.46
C PRO A 68 11.06 11.45 8.02
N MET A 69 12.32 11.10 7.71
CA MET A 69 12.70 10.62 6.37
C MET A 69 12.10 9.25 6.10
N VAL A 70 12.19 8.34 7.07
CA VAL A 70 11.60 6.99 6.93
C VAL A 70 10.08 7.12 6.77
N MET A 71 9.44 8.02 7.53
CA MET A 71 8.01 8.28 7.38
C MET A 71 7.63 8.76 5.98
N GLU A 72 8.39 9.68 5.38
CA GLU A 72 8.16 10.13 4.02
C GLU A 72 8.21 8.95 3.02
N GLN A 73 9.19 8.05 3.16
CA GLN A 73 9.28 6.84 2.33
C GLN A 73 8.07 5.92 2.51
N VAL A 74 7.60 5.77 3.74
CA VAL A 74 6.43 4.94 4.05
C VAL A 74 5.17 5.53 3.41
N TYR A 75 5.01 6.86 3.43
CA TYR A 75 3.93 7.53 2.71
C TYR A 75 4.02 7.27 1.20
N GLU A 76 5.19 7.38 0.59
CA GLU A 76 5.38 7.09 -0.84
C GLU A 76 5.00 5.64 -1.18
N VAL A 77 5.48 4.65 -0.42
CA VAL A 77 5.11 3.24 -0.60
C VAL A 77 3.61 3.03 -0.42
N PHE A 78 3.00 3.68 0.57
CA PHE A 78 1.57 3.60 0.83
C PHE A 78 0.73 4.17 -0.31
N PHE A 79 1.09 5.34 -0.85
CA PHE A 79 0.40 5.92 -1.99
C PHE A 79 0.56 5.08 -3.25
N VAL A 80 1.74 4.50 -3.49
CA VAL A 80 1.95 3.51 -4.56
C VAL A 80 1.00 2.32 -4.38
N ALA A 81 0.89 1.78 -3.16
CA ALA A 81 0.01 0.66 -2.87
C ALA A 81 -1.48 0.99 -3.10
N LEU A 82 -1.92 2.19 -2.70
CA LEU A 82 -3.29 2.66 -2.97
C LEU A 82 -3.57 2.79 -4.47
N ARG A 83 -2.64 3.37 -5.25
CA ARG A 83 -2.75 3.49 -6.71
C ARG A 83 -2.75 2.14 -7.41
N CYS A 84 -1.93 1.20 -6.97
CA CYS A 84 -1.90 -0.16 -7.49
C CYS A 84 -3.24 -0.89 -7.27
N THR A 85 -3.90 -0.62 -6.14
CA THR A 85 -5.17 -1.25 -5.74
C THR A 85 -6.41 -0.48 -6.19
N GLU A 86 -6.29 0.43 -7.16
CA GLU A 86 -7.45 1.11 -7.73
C GLU A 86 -8.46 0.13 -8.34
N ARG A 87 -9.74 0.47 -8.18
CA ARG A 87 -10.83 -0.40 -8.66
C ARG A 87 -10.82 -0.52 -10.17
N GLU A 88 -10.61 0.61 -10.85
CA GLU A 88 -10.52 0.68 -12.30
C GLU A 88 -9.10 0.25 -12.76
N PRO A 89 -8.96 -0.82 -13.56
CA PRO A 89 -7.64 -1.29 -14.01
C PRO A 89 -6.82 -0.24 -14.77
N THR A 90 -7.48 0.68 -15.50
CA THR A 90 -6.78 1.72 -16.29
C THR A 90 -6.17 2.83 -15.44
N GLU A 91 -6.63 2.99 -14.19
CA GLU A 91 -6.09 3.99 -13.25
C GLU A 91 -4.84 3.49 -12.50
N ARG A 92 -4.55 2.20 -12.61
CA ARG A 92 -3.39 1.55 -12.00
C ARG A 92 -2.12 1.92 -12.77
N PRO A 93 -1.03 2.28 -12.09
CA PRO A 93 0.24 2.54 -12.74
C PRO A 93 0.81 1.26 -13.35
N ASN A 94 1.71 1.40 -14.33
CA ASN A 94 2.44 0.25 -14.83
C ASN A 94 3.63 -0.10 -13.91
N MET A 95 4.10 -1.35 -13.96
CA MET A 95 5.19 -1.83 -13.10
C MET A 95 6.50 -1.04 -13.22
N ARG A 96 6.80 -0.42 -14.37
CA ARG A 96 8.01 0.39 -14.52
C ARG A 96 7.93 1.66 -13.68
N ASP A 97 6.78 2.33 -13.72
CA ASP A 97 6.57 3.55 -12.94
C ASP A 97 6.56 3.24 -11.44
N ILE A 98 5.93 2.12 -11.05
CA ILE A 98 5.95 1.62 -9.67
C ILE A 98 7.38 1.43 -9.17
N VAL A 99 8.21 0.69 -9.91
CA VAL A 99 9.61 0.44 -9.52
C VAL A 99 10.38 1.74 -9.41
N LYS A 100 10.22 2.65 -10.37
CA LYS A 100 10.88 3.95 -10.35
C LYS A 100 10.52 4.75 -9.09
N THR A 101 9.23 4.86 -8.75
CA THR A 101 8.80 5.57 -7.53
C THR A 101 9.39 4.95 -6.27
N LEU A 102 9.44 3.61 -6.19
CA LEU A 102 10.03 2.92 -5.04
C LEU A 102 11.56 3.10 -4.96
N GLU A 103 12.26 3.13 -6.10
CA GLU A 103 13.70 3.44 -6.16
C GLU A 103 14.00 4.88 -5.76
N ASP A 104 13.19 5.83 -6.23
CA ASP A 104 13.31 7.25 -5.90
C ASP A 104 13.09 7.45 -4.39
N ALA A 105 12.05 6.83 -3.82
CA ALA A 105 11.80 6.85 -2.38
C ALA A 105 12.98 6.29 -1.57
N ASN A 106 13.58 5.18 -2.00
CA ASN A 106 14.74 4.58 -1.34
C ASN A 106 16.02 5.45 -1.45
N THR A 107 16.19 6.17 -2.55
CA THR A 107 17.39 6.98 -2.81
C THR A 107 17.46 8.21 -1.90
N THR A 108 16.32 8.75 -1.48
CA THR A 108 16.23 9.83 -0.47
C THR A 108 17.02 9.50 0.81
N THR A 109 17.08 8.22 1.22
CA THR A 109 17.81 7.77 2.42
C THR A 109 19.30 7.51 2.19
N ARG A 110 19.73 7.32 0.93
CA ARG A 110 21.14 6.97 0.60
C ARG A 110 22.00 8.16 0.21
N ALA A 111 21.44 9.35 0.09
CA ALA A 111 22.16 10.55 -0.34
C ALA A 111 23.05 11.18 0.75
N PHE A 112 23.23 10.52 1.91
CA PHE A 112 24.05 10.98 3.02
C PHE A 112 24.94 9.86 3.58
#